data_AF-A0A3M7I141-F1
#
_entry.id   AF-A0A3M7I141-F1
#
_cell.length_a   1.000
_cell.length_b   1.000
_cell.length_c   1.000
_cell.angle_alpha   90.00
_cell.angle_beta   90.00
_cell.angle_gamma   90.00
#
_symmetry.space_group_name_H-M   'P 1'
#
loop_
_entity.id
_entity.type
_entity.pdbx_description
1 polymer ?
#
loop_
_entity_poly.entity_id
_entity_poly.type
_entity_poly.pdbx_seq_one_letter_code
_entity_poly.pdbx_strand_id
1 'polypeptide(L)'
;MTSICRCCLAYLFDFWISSKLGQAMSVLLASALQHFQPPSPTAKRPRLRYVADVKREKSMESFAREAKGLLEAPFHPDRMLAMSAQLQQEYREKLQSSDISMLPSYQHTLPTGNETGDFLALDVGGSTMRVALVRLAGAKGHEGEASMQVRRIRSFVIDKRIRDLRGQEFFDWMAERIGDMLAEYNHMNGTRDALLQMGLAWSFPIEQTSPRSGRLLPMGKGFRATHGVEGEDLSELVMKSCRARGLNVEMKAIVNDGAATLLSQAYRDPSTRMSLILGTGMNAAVYLPVTALGPGKFGSRPPSWHAAAHHVLVNTELSMFGKHVLPTTRWDDDLNAHHLLPDFQPLEYLVTGRYLGEIFRLILLEAVSVAGLFGGEFPQYLDDPYTLDTRLLADFQLDTSPSLAAARSSFLSAHPLRSGRVPRPDELRFLRDLSKLIADRAAVYLAVALHALWVVRTEAETSSSSSPPSEDGATGNHHQVTIACNGTIVEKYPGFRAACQGFLDRLCHLSSSSTSSSSPTSSPPREGREEDRRDFGAGDGLVGHVDDAAADSDPCGTGGGGGGAQKKERPVTLEMAPESSIFGAAVARNMTLDQEGKKEGKGSDMA
;
A
#
# COMPACT_ATOMS: atom_id res chain seq x y z
N MET A 1 -3.40 -39.61 37.09
CA MET A 1 -2.93 -39.23 35.73
C MET A 1 -3.54 -37.92 35.19
N THR A 2 -4.63 -37.39 35.74
CA THR A 2 -5.33 -36.22 35.18
C THR A 2 -4.87 -34.84 35.68
N SER A 3 -4.12 -34.77 36.79
CA SER A 3 -3.60 -33.48 37.31
C SER A 3 -2.27 -33.06 36.68
N ILE A 4 -1.43 -34.02 36.29
CA ILE A 4 -0.11 -33.76 35.69
C ILE A 4 -0.26 -33.22 34.25
N CYS A 5 -1.25 -33.72 33.49
CA CYS A 5 -1.57 -33.18 32.16
C CYS A 5 -2.03 -31.72 32.18
N ARG A 6 -2.78 -31.28 33.19
CA ARG A 6 -3.25 -29.89 33.29
C ARG A 6 -2.12 -28.92 33.61
N CYS A 7 -1.18 -29.30 34.48
CA CYS A 7 0.01 -28.49 34.74
C CYS A 7 0.94 -28.45 33.52
N CYS A 8 1.16 -29.57 32.81
CA CYS A 8 1.97 -29.56 31.59
C CYS A 8 1.34 -28.73 30.46
N LEU A 9 0.01 -28.76 30.29
CA LEU A 9 -0.69 -27.90 29.33
C LEU A 9 -0.63 -26.43 29.71
N ALA A 10 -0.74 -26.08 30.99
CA ALA A 10 -0.58 -24.70 31.45
C ALA A 10 0.84 -24.18 31.22
N TYR A 11 1.88 -24.97 31.50
CA TYR A 11 3.26 -24.59 31.23
C TYR A 11 3.57 -24.50 29.72
N LEU A 12 2.99 -25.36 28.88
CA LEU A 12 3.12 -25.26 27.42
C LEU A 12 2.38 -24.05 26.86
N PHE A 13 1.25 -23.67 27.45
CA PHE A 13 0.47 -22.50 27.07
C PHE A 13 1.15 -21.20 27.53
N ASP A 14 1.69 -21.16 28.74
CA ASP A 14 2.49 -20.04 29.25
C ASP A 14 3.83 -19.91 28.52
N PHE A 15 4.45 -21.02 28.10
CA PHE A 15 5.63 -21.02 27.23
C PHE A 15 5.30 -20.55 25.81
N TRP A 16 4.13 -20.92 25.27
CA TRP A 16 3.64 -20.43 23.98
C TRP A 16 3.39 -18.92 24.04
N ILE A 17 2.62 -18.42 25.03
CA ILE A 17 2.37 -16.98 25.24
C ILE A 17 3.66 -16.21 25.57
N SER A 18 4.64 -16.83 26.23
CA SER A 18 5.93 -16.19 26.54
C SER A 18 6.93 -16.25 25.38
N SER A 19 6.70 -17.08 24.36
CA SER A 19 7.51 -17.08 23.15
C SER A 19 7.15 -15.86 22.30
N LYS A 20 8.15 -15.19 21.72
CA LYS A 20 7.94 -14.04 20.82
C LYS A 20 6.98 -14.38 19.67
N LEU A 21 7.06 -15.62 19.18
CA LEU A 21 6.18 -16.18 18.15
C LEU A 21 4.74 -16.32 18.64
N GLY A 22 4.49 -16.74 19.89
CA GLY A 22 3.15 -16.86 20.44
C GLY A 22 2.50 -15.53 20.82
N GLN A 23 3.26 -14.47 21.10
CA GLN A 23 2.70 -13.11 21.24
C GLN A 23 2.28 -12.54 19.88
N ALA A 24 3.14 -12.67 18.85
CA ALA A 24 2.82 -12.29 17.48
C ALA A 24 1.64 -13.10 16.92
N MET A 25 1.65 -14.42 17.15
CA MET A 25 0.56 -15.30 16.78
C MET A 25 -0.69 -15.06 17.62
N SER A 26 -0.62 -14.63 18.89
CA SER A 26 -1.81 -14.30 19.68
C SER A 26 -2.50 -13.03 19.20
N VAL A 27 -1.77 -12.05 18.68
CA VAL A 27 -2.36 -10.85 18.04
C VAL A 27 -3.04 -11.25 16.71
N LEU A 28 -2.41 -12.13 15.93
CA LEU A 28 -2.98 -12.69 14.69
C LEU A 28 -4.13 -13.69 14.95
N LEU A 29 -4.08 -14.47 16.02
CA LEU A 29 -5.12 -15.43 16.44
C LEU A 29 -6.31 -14.70 17.06
N ALA A 30 -6.10 -13.64 17.84
CA ALA A 30 -7.21 -12.81 18.34
C ALA A 30 -7.93 -12.13 17.17
N SER A 31 -7.18 -11.65 16.17
CA SER A 31 -7.68 -11.14 14.90
C SER A 31 -8.46 -12.20 14.10
N ALA A 32 -7.96 -13.43 14.04
CA ALA A 32 -8.66 -14.53 13.39
C ALA A 32 -9.92 -14.96 14.17
N LEU A 33 -9.81 -15.21 15.48
CA LEU A 33 -10.85 -15.78 16.35
C LEU A 33 -12.02 -14.81 16.63
N GLN A 34 -11.81 -13.49 16.56
CA GLN A 34 -12.89 -12.51 16.76
C GLN A 34 -13.58 -12.09 15.44
N HIS A 35 -13.04 -12.49 14.29
CA HIS A 35 -13.79 -12.55 13.03
C HIS A 35 -14.86 -13.67 12.99
N PHE A 36 -14.90 -14.58 13.98
CA PHE A 36 -15.81 -15.74 14.01
C PHE A 36 -17.20 -15.48 14.60
N GLN A 37 -17.50 -14.30 15.12
CA GLN A 37 -18.86 -14.02 15.62
C GLN A 37 -19.62 -13.12 14.63
N PRO A 38 -20.69 -13.62 13.97
CA PRO A 38 -21.74 -12.72 13.54
C PRO A 38 -22.22 -11.94 14.78
N PRO A 39 -22.63 -10.66 14.66
CA PRO A 39 -23.34 -10.03 15.76
C PRO A 39 -24.50 -10.95 16.13
N SER A 40 -24.53 -11.42 17.38
CA SER A 40 -25.69 -12.13 17.90
C SER A 40 -26.94 -11.31 17.56
N PRO A 41 -28.00 -11.89 16.96
CA PRO A 41 -29.20 -11.14 16.61
C PRO A 41 -30.03 -10.71 17.85
N THR A 42 -29.47 -10.76 19.05
CA THR A 42 -30.22 -10.55 20.31
C THR A 42 -29.59 -9.59 21.32
N ALA A 43 -28.55 -8.84 20.95
CA ALA A 43 -28.20 -7.64 21.70
C ALA A 43 -28.46 -6.42 20.83
N LYS A 44 -29.60 -5.75 21.06
CA LYS A 44 -29.77 -4.36 20.64
C LYS A 44 -28.58 -3.59 21.22
N ARG A 45 -27.52 -3.37 20.44
CA ARG A 45 -26.52 -2.34 20.75
C ARG A 45 -27.32 -1.08 21.05
N PRO A 46 -26.99 -0.31 22.09
CA PRO A 46 -27.70 0.92 22.34
C PRO A 46 -27.56 1.73 21.05
N ARG A 47 -28.66 1.89 20.32
CA ARG A 47 -28.74 2.93 19.31
C ARG A 47 -28.37 4.17 20.09
N LEU A 48 -27.20 4.76 19.82
CA LEU A 48 -26.97 6.14 20.19
C LEU A 48 -28.00 6.91 19.36
N ARG A 49 -29.23 6.97 19.88
CA ARG A 49 -30.18 8.00 19.53
C ARG A 49 -29.49 9.26 20.01
N TYR A 50 -28.72 9.88 19.13
CA TYR A 50 -28.33 11.26 19.28
C TYR A 50 -29.61 12.09 19.08
N VAL A 51 -30.53 11.97 20.03
CA VAL A 51 -31.60 12.95 20.26
C VAL A 51 -31.06 13.83 21.37
N ALA A 52 -29.95 14.52 21.08
CA ALA A 52 -29.53 15.63 21.90
C ALA A 52 -30.42 16.81 21.51
N ASP A 53 -30.98 17.52 22.49
CA ASP A 53 -31.35 18.91 22.30
C ASP A 53 -30.14 19.61 21.67
N VAL A 54 -30.26 19.96 20.39
CA VAL A 54 -29.15 20.51 19.58
C VAL A 54 -28.88 21.94 20.08
N LYS A 55 -28.15 22.06 21.19
CA LYS A 55 -27.50 23.32 21.53
C LYS A 55 -26.40 23.50 20.50
N ARG A 56 -26.61 24.43 19.56
CA ARG A 56 -25.55 24.83 18.63
C ARG A 56 -24.42 25.45 19.43
N GLU A 57 -23.33 24.72 19.56
CA GLU A 57 -22.16 25.15 20.32
C GLU A 57 -21.25 26.05 19.47
N LYS A 58 -21.27 25.90 18.14
CA LYS A 58 -20.44 26.67 17.20
C LYS A 58 -21.15 26.92 15.86
N SER A 59 -20.67 27.90 15.10
CA SER A 59 -21.15 28.14 13.73
C SER A 59 -20.51 27.15 12.74
N MET A 60 -21.16 26.90 11.59
CA MET A 60 -20.58 26.09 10.51
C MET A 60 -19.23 26.62 10.02
N GLU A 61 -19.05 27.94 9.98
CA GLU A 61 -17.79 28.56 9.59
C GLU A 61 -16.68 28.27 10.60
N SER A 62 -16.97 28.40 11.90
CA SER A 62 -16.02 28.07 12.96
C SER A 62 -15.64 26.60 12.95
N PHE A 63 -16.63 25.71 12.76
CA PHE A 63 -16.40 24.27 12.64
C PHE A 63 -15.53 23.94 11.43
N ALA A 64 -15.85 24.50 10.25
CA ALA A 64 -15.10 24.26 9.04
C ALA A 64 -13.64 24.73 9.16
N ARG A 65 -13.39 25.88 9.80
CA ARG A 65 -12.04 26.38 10.08
C ARG A 65 -11.27 25.45 11.01
N GLU A 66 -11.92 24.96 12.06
CA GLU A 66 -11.33 24.01 13.01
C GLU A 66 -10.98 22.68 12.32
N ALA A 67 -11.93 22.09 11.59
CA ALA A 67 -11.73 20.85 10.84
C ALA A 67 -10.60 20.98 9.82
N LYS A 68 -10.56 22.09 9.09
CA LYS A 68 -9.46 22.43 8.18
C LYS A 68 -8.12 22.47 8.90
N GLY A 69 -8.02 23.20 10.01
CA GLY A 69 -6.77 23.31 10.77
C GLY A 69 -6.24 21.97 11.28
N LEU A 70 -7.15 21.08 11.71
CA LEU A 70 -6.79 19.73 12.15
C LEU A 70 -6.33 18.83 10.99
N LEU A 71 -7.01 18.90 9.84
CA LEU A 71 -6.68 18.08 8.68
C LEU A 71 -5.43 18.57 7.93
N GLU A 72 -5.15 19.88 7.96
CA GLU A 72 -3.95 20.50 7.35
C GLU A 72 -2.72 20.50 8.26
N ALA A 73 -2.87 20.14 9.54
CA ALA A 73 -1.77 20.04 10.50
C ALA A 73 -0.51 19.28 10.00
N PRO A 74 -0.60 18.22 9.16
CA PRO A 74 0.57 17.53 8.62
C PRO A 74 1.18 18.16 7.35
N PHE A 75 0.56 19.19 6.76
CA PHE A 75 0.96 19.74 5.45
C PHE A 75 2.23 20.60 5.54
N HIS A 76 2.66 20.96 6.75
CA HIS A 76 3.83 21.79 6.97
C HIS A 76 5.13 21.04 6.57
N PRO A 77 6.01 21.62 5.74
CA PRO A 77 7.27 21.01 5.30
C PRO A 77 8.08 20.34 6.41
N ASP A 78 8.34 21.09 7.48
CA ASP A 78 9.16 20.61 8.59
C ASP A 78 8.51 19.42 9.32
N ARG A 79 7.17 19.41 9.41
CA ARG A 79 6.43 18.29 9.98
C ARG A 79 6.51 17.06 9.07
N MET A 80 6.37 17.24 7.76
CA MET A 80 6.51 16.13 6.80
C MET A 80 7.90 15.49 6.88
N LEU A 81 8.97 16.31 6.95
CA LEU A 81 10.33 15.81 7.12
C LEU A 81 10.54 15.12 8.48
N ALA A 82 10.05 15.71 9.57
CA ALA A 82 10.16 15.14 10.90
C ALA A 82 9.44 13.79 11.00
N MET A 83 8.22 13.69 10.45
CA MET A 83 7.49 12.41 10.37
C MET A 83 8.25 11.40 9.52
N SER A 84 8.80 11.81 8.38
CA SER A 84 9.62 10.93 7.55
C SER A 84 10.82 10.40 8.33
N ALA A 85 11.57 11.26 9.01
CA ALA A 85 12.74 10.86 9.79
C ALA A 85 12.40 9.86 10.91
N GLN A 86 11.28 10.07 11.61
CA GLN A 86 10.80 9.15 12.64
C GLN A 86 10.36 7.80 12.04
N LEU A 87 9.66 7.79 10.91
CA LEU A 87 9.32 6.54 10.20
C LEU A 87 10.56 5.80 9.70
N GLN A 88 11.60 6.50 9.24
CA GLN A 88 12.87 5.85 8.87
C GLN A 88 13.46 5.10 10.07
N GLN A 89 13.40 5.68 11.27
CA GLN A 89 13.85 5.02 12.49
C GLN A 89 13.02 3.77 12.80
N GLU A 90 11.68 3.86 12.77
CA GLU A 90 10.81 2.69 12.95
C GLU A 90 11.13 1.58 11.92
N TYR A 91 11.36 1.94 10.66
CA TYR A 91 11.69 0.98 9.61
C TYR A 91 13.03 0.28 9.86
N ARG A 92 14.08 1.03 10.21
CA ARG A 92 15.41 0.46 10.53
C ARG A 92 15.31 -0.50 11.72
N GLU A 93 14.58 -0.16 12.77
CA GLU A 93 14.36 -1.04 13.92
C GLU A 93 13.64 -2.35 13.53
N LYS A 94 12.56 -2.25 12.74
CA LYS A 94 11.78 -3.42 12.31
C LYS A 94 12.52 -4.29 11.29
N LEU A 95 13.39 -3.71 10.47
CA LEU A 95 14.30 -4.46 9.58
C LEU A 95 15.28 -5.35 10.37
N GLN A 96 15.61 -5.01 11.61
CA GLN A 96 16.52 -5.82 12.43
C GLN A 96 15.85 -7.01 13.11
N SER A 97 14.61 -6.88 13.58
CA SER A 97 14.06 -7.84 14.54
C SER A 97 12.54 -8.05 14.55
N SER A 98 11.79 -7.47 13.61
CA SER A 98 10.33 -7.67 13.57
C SER A 98 9.95 -9.04 13.02
N ASP A 99 9.05 -9.77 13.68
CA ASP A 99 8.55 -11.06 13.16
C ASP A 99 7.29 -10.91 12.30
N ILE A 100 6.69 -9.72 12.27
CA ILE A 100 5.39 -9.46 11.61
C ILE A 100 5.46 -8.44 10.48
N SER A 101 6.55 -7.67 10.38
CA SER A 101 6.76 -6.65 9.34
C SER A 101 8.16 -6.73 8.76
N MET A 102 8.39 -6.08 7.62
CA MET A 102 9.68 -6.12 6.91
C MET A 102 10.14 -7.57 6.63
N LEU A 103 9.24 -8.41 6.14
CA LEU A 103 9.40 -9.85 5.97
C LEU A 103 10.16 -10.15 4.67
N PRO A 104 11.41 -10.66 4.71
CA PRO A 104 12.15 -11.00 3.50
C PRO A 104 11.54 -12.22 2.82
N SER A 105 11.22 -12.12 1.54
CA SER A 105 10.82 -13.26 0.71
C SER A 105 12.03 -14.13 0.34
N TYR A 106 11.79 -15.21 -0.41
CA TYR A 106 12.87 -16.01 -1.02
C TYR A 106 13.40 -15.40 -2.33
N GLN A 107 12.76 -14.34 -2.83
CA GLN A 107 13.10 -13.67 -4.08
C GLN A 107 14.27 -12.70 -3.87
N HIS A 108 15.45 -13.08 -4.37
CA HIS A 108 16.70 -12.32 -4.22
C HIS A 108 17.21 -11.71 -5.54
N THR A 109 16.40 -11.79 -6.59
CA THR A 109 16.65 -11.18 -7.90
C THR A 109 15.40 -10.47 -8.40
N LEU A 110 15.60 -9.48 -9.27
CA LEU A 110 14.55 -8.82 -10.04
C LEU A 110 14.54 -9.38 -11.48
N PRO A 111 13.43 -9.22 -12.22
CA PRO A 111 13.39 -9.63 -13.62
C PRO A 111 14.37 -8.82 -14.46
N THR A 112 14.87 -9.45 -15.50
CA THR A 112 15.73 -8.87 -16.53
C THR A 112 14.94 -8.20 -17.65
N GLY A 113 13.65 -8.54 -17.79
CA GLY A 113 12.83 -8.17 -18.94
C GLY A 113 12.99 -9.09 -20.14
N ASN A 114 13.90 -10.07 -20.09
CA ASN A 114 14.16 -11.04 -21.16
C ASN A 114 13.43 -12.38 -20.96
N GLU A 115 12.69 -12.52 -19.86
CA GLU A 115 11.93 -13.72 -19.57
C GLU A 115 10.89 -13.99 -20.68
N THR A 116 10.76 -15.26 -21.09
CA THR A 116 9.83 -15.67 -22.15
C THR A 116 9.06 -16.91 -21.76
N GLY A 117 7.87 -17.10 -22.34
CA GLY A 117 7.06 -18.30 -22.17
C GLY A 117 5.60 -18.01 -21.81
N ASP A 118 4.81 -19.08 -21.74
CA ASP A 118 3.41 -19.04 -21.33
C ASP A 118 3.25 -19.61 -19.92
N PHE A 119 2.53 -18.87 -19.07
CA PHE A 119 2.41 -19.17 -17.64
C PHE A 119 0.98 -19.02 -17.17
N LEU A 120 0.60 -19.87 -16.21
CA LEU A 120 -0.63 -19.68 -15.46
C LEU A 120 -0.36 -18.77 -14.26
N ALA A 121 -1.11 -17.69 -14.16
CA ALA A 121 -1.05 -16.78 -13.03
C ALA A 121 -2.35 -16.83 -12.25
N LEU A 122 -2.24 -17.02 -10.94
CA LEU A 122 -3.33 -16.92 -9.99
C LEU A 122 -3.16 -15.66 -9.15
N ASP A 123 -4.27 -14.97 -8.90
CA ASP A 123 -4.33 -13.87 -7.95
C ASP A 123 -5.53 -14.07 -7.03
N VAL A 124 -5.28 -14.26 -5.75
CA VAL A 124 -6.32 -14.53 -4.74
C VAL A 124 -6.35 -13.38 -3.75
N GLY A 125 -7.36 -12.52 -3.92
CA GLY A 125 -7.65 -11.41 -3.03
C GLY A 125 -8.81 -11.71 -2.07
N GLY A 126 -9.29 -10.66 -1.38
CA GLY A 126 -10.40 -10.79 -0.42
C GLY A 126 -11.78 -10.97 -1.04
N SER A 127 -11.98 -10.46 -2.25
CA SER A 127 -13.30 -10.39 -2.91
C SER A 127 -13.33 -11.09 -4.27
N THR A 128 -12.17 -11.39 -4.84
CA THR A 128 -12.04 -11.99 -6.18
C THR A 128 -10.86 -12.94 -6.24
N MET A 129 -11.01 -14.01 -6.99
CA MET A 129 -9.92 -14.84 -7.51
C MET A 129 -9.82 -14.59 -9.01
N ARG A 130 -8.61 -14.40 -9.53
CA ARG A 130 -8.34 -14.29 -10.96
C ARG A 130 -7.43 -15.42 -11.40
N VAL A 131 -7.72 -15.99 -12.56
CA VAL A 131 -6.90 -17.00 -13.23
C VAL A 131 -6.59 -16.46 -14.62
N ALA A 132 -5.32 -16.31 -14.95
CA ALA A 132 -4.90 -15.76 -16.23
C ALA A 132 -3.83 -16.61 -16.88
N LEU A 133 -3.91 -16.76 -18.20
CA LEU A 133 -2.81 -17.24 -19.02
C LEU A 133 -2.03 -16.02 -19.52
N VAL A 134 -0.75 -15.96 -19.15
CA VAL A 134 0.13 -14.84 -19.43
C VAL A 134 1.26 -15.30 -20.34
N ARG A 135 1.50 -14.56 -21.42
CA ARG A 135 2.70 -14.68 -22.26
C ARG A 135 3.70 -13.60 -21.85
N LEU A 136 4.93 -14.02 -21.58
CA LEU A 136 6.09 -13.13 -21.56
C LEU A 136 6.84 -13.27 -22.90
N ALA A 137 7.15 -12.16 -23.55
CA ALA A 137 7.77 -12.14 -24.88
C ALA A 137 9.26 -11.69 -24.85
N GLY A 138 9.77 -11.29 -23.68
CA GLY A 138 11.09 -10.70 -23.54
C GLY A 138 11.21 -9.31 -24.17
N ALA A 139 12.32 -8.61 -23.90
CA ALA A 139 12.59 -7.26 -24.42
C ALA A 139 12.84 -7.22 -25.94
N LYS A 140 13.15 -8.37 -26.55
CA LYS A 140 13.37 -8.54 -28.01
C LYS A 140 12.19 -9.17 -28.74
N GLY A 141 10.97 -9.08 -28.19
CA GLY A 141 9.76 -9.51 -28.89
C GLY A 141 9.65 -8.88 -30.29
N HIS A 142 8.88 -9.50 -31.19
CA HIS A 142 8.67 -8.96 -32.53
C HIS A 142 8.21 -7.49 -32.47
N GLU A 143 8.70 -6.64 -33.38
CA GLU A 143 8.34 -5.21 -33.42
C GLU A 143 6.81 -5.03 -33.34
N GLY A 144 6.34 -4.36 -32.28
CA GLY A 144 4.92 -4.09 -32.04
C GLY A 144 4.19 -5.05 -31.09
N GLU A 145 4.80 -6.14 -30.60
CA GLU A 145 4.20 -7.02 -29.59
C GLU A 145 4.50 -6.52 -28.16
N ALA A 146 3.48 -6.48 -27.30
CA ALA A 146 3.66 -6.10 -25.90
C ALA A 146 4.52 -7.14 -25.17
N SER A 147 5.53 -6.70 -24.40
CA SER A 147 6.46 -7.59 -23.69
C SER A 147 5.78 -8.51 -22.65
N MET A 148 4.58 -8.13 -22.20
CA MET A 148 3.69 -8.92 -21.35
C MET A 148 2.29 -8.89 -21.96
N GLN A 149 1.65 -10.06 -22.07
CA GLN A 149 0.30 -10.16 -22.60
C GLN A 149 -0.55 -11.12 -21.79
N VAL A 150 -1.73 -10.67 -21.36
CA VAL A 150 -2.79 -11.56 -20.90
C VAL A 150 -3.45 -12.17 -22.13
N ARG A 151 -3.17 -13.45 -22.39
CA ARG A 151 -3.81 -14.22 -23.47
C ARG A 151 -5.29 -14.47 -23.15
N ARG A 152 -5.57 -14.72 -21.87
CA ARG A 152 -6.93 -14.93 -21.35
C ARG A 152 -6.93 -14.69 -19.84
N ILE A 153 -8.04 -14.16 -19.32
CA ILE A 153 -8.25 -13.99 -17.88
C ILE A 153 -9.70 -14.33 -17.53
N ARG A 154 -9.88 -14.97 -16.39
CA ARG A 154 -11.19 -15.17 -15.75
C ARG A 154 -11.14 -14.62 -14.34
N SER A 155 -12.18 -13.88 -13.97
CA SER A 155 -12.37 -13.31 -12.65
C SER A 155 -13.58 -13.97 -12.01
N PHE A 156 -13.39 -14.49 -10.80
CA PHE A 156 -14.40 -15.17 -10.02
C PHE A 156 -14.64 -14.41 -8.72
N VAL A 157 -15.90 -14.13 -8.41
CA VAL A 157 -16.28 -13.45 -7.18
C VAL A 157 -16.12 -14.41 -6.00
N ILE A 158 -15.49 -13.93 -4.93
CA ILE A 158 -15.40 -14.60 -3.63
C ILE A 158 -16.45 -13.98 -2.72
N ASP A 159 -17.67 -14.53 -2.79
CA ASP A 159 -18.78 -14.11 -1.95
C ASP A 159 -18.72 -14.73 -0.54
N LYS A 160 -19.77 -14.52 0.27
CA LYS A 160 -19.84 -15.13 1.61
C LYS A 160 -19.82 -16.66 1.55
N ARG A 161 -20.48 -17.28 0.57
CA ARG A 161 -20.54 -18.74 0.42
C ARG A 161 -19.14 -19.31 0.20
N ILE A 162 -18.34 -18.67 -0.66
CA ILE A 162 -16.98 -19.09 -0.93
C ILE A 162 -16.08 -18.86 0.29
N ARG A 163 -16.23 -17.73 1.00
CA ARG A 163 -15.47 -17.46 2.24
C ARG A 163 -15.79 -18.43 3.37
N ASP A 164 -17.00 -18.98 3.40
CA ASP A 164 -17.43 -19.94 4.40
C ASP A 164 -16.89 -21.38 4.18
N LEU A 165 -16.30 -21.68 3.01
CA LEU A 165 -15.65 -22.98 2.73
C LEU A 165 -14.51 -23.26 3.71
N ARG A 166 -14.38 -24.51 4.16
CA ARG A 166 -13.45 -24.89 5.24
C ARG A 166 -12.35 -25.83 4.74
N GLY A 167 -11.12 -25.55 5.13
CA GLY A 167 -9.98 -26.40 4.83
C GLY A 167 -9.82 -26.66 3.33
N GLN A 168 -9.69 -27.94 2.97
CA GLN A 168 -9.50 -28.40 1.59
C GLN A 168 -10.61 -27.92 0.63
N GLU A 169 -11.85 -27.70 1.09
CA GLU A 169 -12.99 -27.31 0.24
C GLU A 169 -12.72 -26.01 -0.54
N PHE A 170 -12.03 -25.05 0.09
CA PHE A 170 -11.66 -23.80 -0.56
C PHE A 170 -10.64 -24.03 -1.69
N PHE A 171 -9.68 -24.91 -1.48
CA PHE A 171 -8.66 -25.26 -2.46
C PHE A 171 -9.23 -26.15 -3.59
N ASP A 172 -10.23 -26.98 -3.28
CA ASP A 172 -11.00 -27.72 -4.29
C ASP A 172 -11.80 -26.77 -5.19
N TRP A 173 -12.37 -25.71 -4.62
CA TRP A 173 -12.99 -24.63 -5.38
C TRP A 173 -11.96 -23.89 -6.24
N MET A 174 -10.79 -23.55 -5.71
CA MET A 174 -9.71 -22.93 -6.51
C MET A 174 -9.33 -23.81 -7.71
N ALA A 175 -9.10 -25.10 -7.48
CA ALA A 175 -8.74 -26.05 -8.54
C ALA A 175 -9.86 -26.21 -9.58
N GLU A 176 -11.13 -26.12 -9.18
CA GLU A 176 -12.26 -26.06 -10.11
C GLU A 176 -12.15 -24.86 -11.05
N ARG A 177 -11.89 -23.67 -10.51
CA ARG A 177 -11.75 -22.43 -11.30
C ARG A 177 -10.55 -22.45 -12.23
N ILE A 178 -9.46 -23.09 -11.81
CA ILE A 178 -8.29 -23.37 -12.65
C ILE A 178 -8.69 -24.30 -13.79
N GLY A 179 -9.38 -25.40 -13.50
CA GLY A 179 -9.88 -26.35 -14.50
C GLY A 179 -10.80 -25.68 -15.53
N ASP A 180 -11.71 -24.81 -15.10
CA ASP A 180 -12.60 -24.08 -16.01
C ASP A 180 -11.81 -23.20 -17.00
N MET A 181 -10.69 -22.59 -16.56
CA MET A 181 -9.82 -21.79 -17.42
C MET A 181 -9.03 -22.65 -18.41
N LEU A 182 -8.53 -23.82 -17.96
CA LEU A 182 -7.77 -24.76 -18.80
C LEU A 182 -8.65 -25.51 -19.81
N ALA A 183 -9.95 -25.69 -19.54
CA ALA A 183 -10.86 -26.33 -20.49
C ALA A 183 -11.18 -25.42 -21.69
N GLU A 184 -11.26 -24.10 -21.47
CA GLU A 184 -11.59 -23.12 -22.51
C GLU A 184 -10.39 -22.80 -23.41
N TYR A 185 -9.20 -22.68 -22.82
CA TYR A 185 -7.96 -22.53 -23.57
C TYR A 185 -7.47 -23.92 -23.91
N ASN A 186 -7.63 -24.34 -25.16
CA ASN A 186 -7.22 -25.64 -25.71
C ASN A 186 -5.69 -25.89 -25.55
N HIS A 187 -5.16 -25.95 -24.32
CA HIS A 187 -4.02 -26.78 -23.93
C HIS A 187 -4.34 -28.28 -24.10
N MET A 188 -5.52 -28.58 -24.66
CA MET A 188 -5.83 -29.78 -25.41
C MET A 188 -5.49 -29.71 -26.92
N ASN A 189 -4.73 -28.71 -27.42
CA ASN A 189 -4.19 -28.64 -28.79
C ASN A 189 -2.72 -29.09 -28.88
N GLY A 190 -2.41 -30.30 -28.43
CA GLY A 190 -1.24 -31.03 -28.94
C GLY A 190 -0.08 -31.31 -27.99
N THR A 191 -0.06 -30.76 -26.76
CA THR A 191 0.82 -31.25 -25.69
C THR A 191 0.00 -31.53 -24.44
N ARG A 192 -0.73 -32.66 -24.45
CA ARG A 192 -1.34 -33.21 -23.23
C ARG A 192 -0.31 -33.49 -22.13
N ASP A 193 0.97 -33.56 -22.49
CA ASP A 193 2.09 -33.93 -21.63
C ASP A 193 2.89 -32.74 -21.08
N ALA A 194 2.62 -31.49 -21.50
CA ALA A 194 3.38 -30.32 -21.04
C ALA A 194 2.77 -29.70 -19.77
N LEU A 195 3.51 -29.80 -18.67
CA LEU A 195 3.16 -29.27 -17.36
C LEU A 195 3.16 -27.72 -17.37
N LEU A 196 1.98 -27.10 -17.26
CA LEU A 196 1.88 -25.63 -17.26
C LEU A 196 2.26 -25.07 -15.89
N GLN A 197 3.27 -24.22 -15.87
CA GLN A 197 3.79 -23.68 -14.62
C GLN A 197 2.97 -22.51 -14.14
N MET A 198 2.80 -22.48 -12.82
CA MET A 198 1.87 -21.61 -12.14
C MET A 198 2.58 -20.74 -11.10
N GLY A 199 2.27 -19.44 -11.14
CA GLY A 199 2.60 -18.50 -10.07
C GLY A 199 1.33 -18.09 -9.33
N LEU A 200 1.42 -17.93 -8.01
CA LEU A 200 0.32 -17.50 -7.15
C LEU A 200 0.66 -16.19 -6.44
N ALA A 201 -0.07 -15.13 -6.77
CA ALA A 201 -0.17 -13.94 -5.94
C ALA A 201 -1.18 -14.19 -4.81
N TRP A 202 -0.71 -14.15 -3.57
CA TRP A 202 -1.47 -14.47 -2.37
C TRP A 202 -1.52 -13.27 -1.41
N SER A 203 -2.70 -12.67 -1.26
CA SER A 203 -2.91 -11.47 -0.42
C SER A 203 -3.31 -11.80 1.03
N PHE A 204 -2.84 -12.94 1.58
CA PHE A 204 -3.07 -13.34 2.96
C PHE A 204 -1.76 -13.77 3.64
N PRO A 205 -1.73 -13.78 4.99
CA PRO A 205 -0.54 -14.18 5.73
C PRO A 205 -0.07 -15.59 5.38
N ILE A 206 1.24 -15.73 5.12
CA ILE A 206 1.94 -17.01 4.98
C ILE A 206 3.31 -16.91 5.63
N GLU A 207 3.77 -18.02 6.21
CA GLU A 207 5.17 -18.20 6.54
C GLU A 207 5.85 -18.86 5.34
N GLN A 208 6.46 -18.08 4.45
CA GLN A 208 7.10 -18.62 3.26
C GLN A 208 8.27 -19.53 3.66
N THR A 209 8.38 -20.72 3.05
CA THR A 209 9.42 -21.73 3.35
C THR A 209 10.29 -22.05 2.14
N SER A 210 9.84 -21.68 0.94
CA SER A 210 10.61 -21.70 -0.30
C SER A 210 9.98 -20.72 -1.32
N PRO A 211 10.59 -20.50 -2.50
CA PRO A 211 9.93 -19.72 -3.55
C PRO A 211 8.52 -20.24 -3.92
N ARG A 212 8.27 -21.54 -3.83
CA ARG A 212 7.00 -22.19 -4.22
C ARG A 212 6.14 -22.67 -3.05
N SER A 213 6.59 -22.53 -1.81
CA SER A 213 6.03 -23.18 -0.62
C SER A 213 5.93 -22.20 0.55
N GLY A 214 4.95 -22.42 1.42
CA GLY A 214 4.69 -21.56 2.56
C GLY A 214 3.59 -22.13 3.43
N ARG A 215 3.77 -22.03 4.75
CA ARG A 215 2.78 -22.49 5.72
C ARG A 215 1.64 -21.49 5.78
N LEU A 216 0.43 -22.02 5.64
CA LEU A 216 -0.78 -21.21 5.69
C LEU A 216 -1.03 -20.73 7.12
N LEU A 217 -1.07 -19.41 7.29
CA LEU A 217 -1.42 -18.77 8.57
C LEU A 217 -2.91 -18.38 8.56
N PRO A 218 -3.51 -18.07 9.73
CA PRO A 218 -4.90 -17.64 9.81
C PRO A 218 -5.25 -16.54 8.79
N MET A 219 -6.26 -16.81 7.97
CA MET A 219 -6.74 -15.86 6.96
C MET A 219 -7.75 -14.91 7.58
N GLY A 220 -7.53 -13.60 7.40
CA GLY A 220 -8.51 -12.57 7.74
C GLY A 220 -9.67 -12.48 6.75
N LYS A 221 -10.38 -11.34 6.74
CA LYS A 221 -11.41 -10.97 5.74
C LYS A 221 -12.63 -11.94 5.72
N GLY A 222 -12.82 -12.69 6.80
CA GLY A 222 -13.93 -13.63 6.99
C GLY A 222 -13.76 -15.00 6.32
N PHE A 223 -12.55 -15.34 5.85
CA PHE A 223 -12.28 -16.65 5.26
C PHE A 223 -12.19 -17.74 6.33
N ARG A 224 -12.76 -18.92 6.04
CA ARG A 224 -12.67 -20.12 6.88
C ARG A 224 -11.77 -21.20 6.29
N ALA A 225 -11.06 -20.87 5.21
CA ALA A 225 -10.21 -21.79 4.45
C ALA A 225 -9.09 -22.43 5.27
N THR A 226 -8.60 -21.78 6.33
CA THR A 226 -7.56 -22.34 7.21
C THR A 226 -8.07 -23.40 8.19
N HIS A 227 -9.39 -23.55 8.31
CA HIS A 227 -9.97 -24.44 9.30
C HIS A 227 -9.59 -25.90 9.06
N GLY A 228 -8.78 -26.46 9.97
CA GLY A 228 -8.32 -27.85 9.91
C GLY A 228 -7.10 -28.09 9.02
N VAL A 229 -6.52 -27.04 8.41
CA VAL A 229 -5.32 -27.11 7.55
C VAL A 229 -4.31 -25.99 7.87
N GLU A 230 -4.45 -25.34 9.03
CA GLU A 230 -3.53 -24.30 9.48
C GLU A 230 -2.12 -24.87 9.66
N GLY A 231 -1.12 -24.14 9.16
CA GLY A 231 0.28 -24.57 9.16
C GLY A 231 0.65 -25.55 8.04
N GLU A 232 -0.32 -26.08 7.29
CA GLU A 232 -0.05 -26.89 6.10
C GLU A 232 0.52 -26.04 4.95
N ASP A 233 1.20 -26.69 4.02
CA ASP A 233 1.80 -26.02 2.87
C ASP A 233 0.74 -25.60 1.84
N LEU A 234 0.66 -24.29 1.58
CA LEU A 234 -0.30 -23.69 0.64
C LEU A 234 -0.17 -24.26 -0.78
N SER A 235 1.07 -24.50 -1.23
CA SER A 235 1.35 -25.09 -2.55
C SER A 235 0.71 -26.47 -2.63
N GLU A 236 0.97 -27.33 -1.64
CA GLU A 236 0.46 -28.69 -1.63
C GLU A 236 -1.05 -28.76 -1.44
N LEU A 237 -1.66 -27.85 -0.68
CA LEU A 237 -3.11 -27.75 -0.57
C LEU A 237 -3.76 -27.51 -1.94
N VAL A 238 -3.26 -26.54 -2.71
CA VAL A 238 -3.74 -26.25 -4.08
C VAL A 238 -3.42 -27.41 -5.03
N MET A 239 -2.18 -27.90 -4.99
CA MET A 239 -1.72 -28.93 -5.93
C MET A 239 -2.38 -30.29 -5.70
N LYS A 240 -2.74 -30.65 -4.46
CA LYS A 240 -3.52 -31.84 -4.15
C LYS A 240 -4.89 -31.79 -4.84
N SER A 241 -5.60 -30.66 -4.76
CA SER A 241 -6.88 -30.46 -5.45
C SER A 241 -6.73 -30.47 -6.98
N CYS A 242 -5.66 -29.86 -7.51
CA CYS A 242 -5.37 -29.92 -8.95
C CYS A 242 -5.09 -31.35 -9.44
N ARG A 243 -4.28 -32.13 -8.71
CA ARG A 243 -3.95 -33.53 -9.04
C ARG A 243 -5.19 -34.43 -8.99
N ALA A 244 -6.05 -34.25 -7.98
CA ALA A 244 -7.31 -35.00 -7.87
C ALA A 244 -8.25 -34.76 -9.08
N ARG A 245 -8.12 -33.62 -9.75
CA ARG A 245 -8.85 -33.24 -10.97
C ARG A 245 -8.10 -33.56 -12.27
N GLY A 246 -6.90 -34.12 -12.20
CA GLY A 246 -6.08 -34.42 -13.37
C GLY A 246 -5.57 -33.18 -14.13
N LEU A 247 -5.43 -32.03 -13.44
CA LEU A 247 -4.95 -30.81 -14.08
C LEU A 247 -3.43 -30.87 -14.27
N ASN A 248 -2.96 -30.64 -15.51
CA ASN A 248 -1.53 -30.66 -15.85
C ASN A 248 -0.86 -29.31 -15.54
N VAL A 249 -0.79 -28.97 -14.25
CA VAL A 249 -0.19 -27.72 -13.75
C VAL A 249 0.83 -27.98 -12.65
N GLU A 250 1.74 -27.03 -12.43
CA GLU A 250 2.72 -27.10 -11.34
C GLU A 250 2.94 -25.74 -10.68
N MET A 251 2.82 -25.66 -9.36
CA MET A 251 3.14 -24.44 -8.62
C MET A 251 4.65 -24.23 -8.54
N LYS A 252 5.13 -23.12 -9.10
CA LYS A 252 6.55 -22.73 -9.10
C LYS A 252 6.86 -21.50 -8.25
N ALA A 253 5.87 -20.65 -8.00
CA ALA A 253 6.10 -19.45 -7.19
C ALA A 253 4.86 -19.06 -6.38
N ILE A 254 5.08 -18.63 -5.14
CA ILE A 254 4.09 -17.94 -4.31
C ILE A 254 4.70 -16.58 -3.94
N VAL A 255 3.95 -15.52 -4.23
CA VAL A 255 4.37 -14.13 -3.97
C VAL A 255 3.24 -13.37 -3.28
N ASN A 256 3.60 -12.44 -2.39
CA ASN A 256 2.64 -11.46 -1.88
C ASN A 256 2.24 -10.48 -3.00
N ASP A 257 1.07 -9.84 -2.88
CA ASP A 257 0.57 -8.86 -3.85
C ASP A 257 1.50 -7.66 -4.06
N GLY A 258 2.04 -7.08 -3.00
CA GLY A 258 3.05 -6.01 -3.09
C GLY A 258 4.29 -6.47 -3.84
N ALA A 259 4.78 -7.68 -3.54
CA ALA A 259 5.91 -8.29 -4.24
C ALA A 259 5.60 -8.53 -5.73
N ALA A 260 4.43 -9.08 -6.04
CA ALA A 260 3.97 -9.28 -7.42
C ALA A 260 3.88 -7.95 -8.18
N THR A 261 3.33 -6.91 -7.55
CA THR A 261 3.25 -5.59 -8.16
C THR A 261 4.62 -5.01 -8.49
N LEU A 262 5.59 -5.17 -7.59
CA LEU A 262 6.97 -4.77 -7.85
C LEU A 262 7.58 -5.55 -9.02
N LEU A 263 7.49 -6.88 -9.00
CA LEU A 263 8.09 -7.75 -10.03
C LEU A 263 7.47 -7.48 -11.42
N SER A 264 6.16 -7.28 -11.49
CA SER A 264 5.47 -6.95 -12.74
C SER A 264 6.02 -5.68 -13.39
N GLN A 265 6.21 -4.63 -12.60
CA GLN A 265 6.69 -3.35 -13.12
C GLN A 265 8.19 -3.41 -13.37
N ALA A 266 8.97 -4.09 -12.52
CA ALA A 266 10.41 -4.28 -12.72
C ALA A 266 10.74 -4.99 -14.03
N TYR A 267 9.85 -5.87 -14.52
CA TYR A 267 10.01 -6.52 -15.83
C TYR A 267 9.97 -5.51 -17.00
N ARG A 268 9.23 -4.40 -16.84
CA ARG A 268 9.06 -3.35 -17.86
C ARG A 268 10.02 -2.18 -17.64
N ASP A 269 10.28 -1.85 -16.39
CA ASP A 269 11.08 -0.72 -15.94
C ASP A 269 12.10 -1.19 -14.89
N PRO A 270 13.37 -1.40 -15.32
CA PRO A 270 14.47 -1.82 -14.44
C PRO A 270 14.82 -0.83 -13.33
N SER A 271 14.22 0.37 -13.26
CA SER A 271 14.37 1.31 -12.13
C SER A 271 13.42 1.03 -10.96
N THR A 272 12.49 0.08 -11.12
CA THR A 272 11.51 -0.28 -10.08
C THR A 272 12.19 -0.94 -8.87
N ARG A 273 12.10 -0.32 -7.69
CA ARG A 273 12.66 -0.87 -6.43
C ARG A 273 11.64 -0.98 -5.31
N MET A 274 10.43 -0.46 -5.53
CA MET A 274 9.37 -0.38 -4.53
C MET A 274 8.01 -0.64 -5.20
N SER A 275 7.02 -1.00 -4.40
CA SER A 275 5.63 -1.05 -4.83
C SER A 275 4.69 -0.53 -3.75
N LEU A 276 3.49 -0.17 -4.16
CA LEU A 276 2.40 0.26 -3.34
C LEU A 276 1.10 -0.40 -3.82
N ILE A 277 0.43 -1.07 -2.90
CA ILE A 277 -0.98 -1.43 -3.02
C ILE A 277 -1.78 -0.43 -2.19
N LEU A 278 -2.71 0.30 -2.81
CA LEU A 278 -3.61 1.22 -2.11
C LEU A 278 -5.03 1.18 -2.67
N GLY A 279 -5.92 0.52 -1.94
CA GLY A 279 -7.33 0.37 -2.28
C GLY A 279 -8.19 0.38 -1.02
N THR A 280 -8.94 -0.70 -0.78
CA THR A 280 -9.65 -0.93 0.48
C THR A 280 -8.70 -1.05 1.67
N GLY A 281 -7.55 -1.70 1.48
CA GLY A 281 -6.44 -1.73 2.43
C GLY A 281 -5.15 -1.27 1.76
N MET A 282 -4.02 -1.42 2.43
CA MET A 282 -2.73 -1.04 1.87
C MET A 282 -1.57 -1.95 2.25
N ASN A 283 -0.59 -2.03 1.34
CA ASN A 283 0.70 -2.65 1.60
C ASN A 283 1.77 -2.06 0.68
N ALA A 284 3.04 -2.31 0.99
CA ALA A 284 4.17 -1.98 0.12
C ALA A 284 5.21 -3.09 0.14
N ALA A 285 5.97 -3.23 -0.95
CA ALA A 285 7.17 -4.05 -0.98
C ALA A 285 8.37 -3.20 -1.39
N VAL A 286 9.57 -3.64 -0.99
CA VAL A 286 10.83 -2.96 -1.30
C VAL A 286 11.92 -3.98 -1.58
N TYR A 287 12.78 -3.69 -2.54
CA TYR A 287 13.99 -4.48 -2.83
C TYR A 287 15.18 -3.86 -2.10
N LEU A 288 15.78 -4.62 -1.18
CA LEU A 288 16.83 -4.14 -0.27
C LEU A 288 18.08 -5.02 -0.32
N PRO A 289 19.28 -4.48 -0.08
CA PRO A 289 20.46 -5.28 0.22
C PRO A 289 20.20 -6.20 1.42
N VAL A 290 20.69 -7.44 1.38
CA VAL A 290 20.51 -8.38 2.51
C VAL A 290 21.14 -7.87 3.81
N THR A 291 22.18 -7.03 3.70
CA THR A 291 22.88 -6.38 4.82
C THR A 291 22.01 -5.35 5.55
N ALA A 292 20.92 -4.89 4.96
CA ALA A 292 19.97 -3.98 5.62
C ALA A 292 19.10 -4.68 6.67
N LEU A 293 19.02 -6.02 6.64
CA LEU A 293 18.18 -6.81 7.52
C LEU A 293 19.02 -7.52 8.59
N GLY A 294 18.44 -7.68 9.77
CA GLY A 294 19.06 -8.48 10.84
C GLY A 294 19.16 -9.96 10.42
N PRO A 295 20.25 -10.68 10.76
CA PRO A 295 20.44 -12.08 10.34
C PRO A 295 19.29 -13.02 10.72
N GLY A 296 18.63 -12.77 11.86
CA GLY A 296 17.49 -13.57 12.32
C GLY A 296 16.24 -13.46 11.43
N LYS A 297 16.13 -12.43 10.60
CA LYS A 297 14.98 -12.19 9.70
C LYS A 297 14.84 -13.22 8.59
N PHE A 298 15.93 -13.89 8.22
CA PHE A 298 15.95 -14.80 7.09
C PHE A 298 15.40 -16.19 7.43
N GLY A 299 15.18 -16.50 8.71
CA GLY A 299 14.77 -17.84 9.14
C GLY A 299 15.78 -18.90 8.71
N SER A 300 15.29 -20.11 8.41
CA SER A 300 16.13 -21.20 7.90
C SER A 300 16.15 -21.20 6.37
N ARG A 301 17.29 -20.84 5.76
CA ARG A 301 17.50 -20.89 4.29
C ARG A 301 18.71 -21.75 3.96
N PRO A 302 18.75 -22.38 2.77
CA PRO A 302 19.89 -23.19 2.37
C PRO A 302 21.14 -22.31 2.21
N PRO A 303 22.36 -22.84 2.48
CA PRO A 303 23.61 -22.08 2.32
C PRO A 303 23.80 -21.50 0.91
N SER A 304 23.29 -22.20 -0.12
CA SER A 304 23.32 -21.72 -1.50
C SER A 304 22.52 -20.43 -1.71
N TRP A 305 21.45 -20.22 -0.95
CA TRP A 305 20.68 -18.98 -1.02
C TRP A 305 21.50 -17.82 -0.41
N HIS A 306 22.10 -18.04 0.76
CA HIS A 306 22.96 -17.02 1.40
C HIS A 306 24.19 -16.66 0.55
N ALA A 307 24.73 -17.61 -0.21
CA ALA A 307 25.85 -17.36 -1.11
C ALA A 307 25.45 -16.54 -2.36
N ALA A 308 24.20 -16.61 -2.80
CA ALA A 308 23.71 -15.95 -4.02
C ALA A 308 22.97 -14.62 -3.76
N ALA A 309 22.34 -14.47 -2.59
CA ALA A 309 21.49 -13.34 -2.28
C ALA A 309 22.29 -12.13 -1.80
N HIS A 310 22.51 -11.15 -2.68
CA HIS A 310 23.02 -9.82 -2.31
C HIS A 310 21.91 -8.84 -1.96
N HIS A 311 20.72 -9.06 -2.51
CA HIS A 311 19.52 -8.31 -2.25
C HIS A 311 18.35 -9.26 -2.00
N VAL A 312 17.25 -8.74 -1.49
CA VAL A 312 16.03 -9.50 -1.23
C VAL A 312 14.81 -8.60 -1.38
N LEU A 313 13.75 -9.16 -1.93
CA LEU A 313 12.44 -8.54 -1.97
C LEU A 313 11.77 -8.70 -0.60
N VAL A 314 11.41 -7.59 0.02
CA VAL A 314 10.85 -7.51 1.37
C VAL A 314 9.40 -7.07 1.29
N ASN A 315 8.50 -7.87 1.86
CA ASN A 315 7.13 -7.43 2.15
C ASN A 315 7.17 -6.56 3.42
N THR A 316 6.85 -5.29 3.30
CA THR A 316 7.06 -4.36 4.42
C THR A 316 5.96 -4.45 5.47
N GLU A 317 4.74 -4.83 5.09
CA GLU A 317 3.53 -4.62 5.91
C GLU A 317 3.43 -3.17 6.40
N LEU A 318 3.65 -2.22 5.48
CA LEU A 318 3.80 -0.78 5.78
C LEU A 318 2.60 -0.18 6.51
N SER A 319 1.42 -0.81 6.41
CA SER A 319 0.20 -0.44 7.13
C SER A 319 0.38 -0.38 8.65
N MET A 320 1.33 -1.14 9.20
CA MET A 320 1.56 -1.27 10.65
C MET A 320 2.38 -0.14 11.30
N PHE A 321 2.81 0.87 10.54
CA PHE A 321 3.76 1.88 11.00
C PHE A 321 3.14 3.24 11.28
N GLY A 322 3.80 4.05 12.10
CA GLY A 322 3.47 5.47 12.28
C GLY A 322 2.47 5.81 13.38
N LYS A 323 2.13 4.87 14.28
CA LYS A 323 1.20 5.11 15.41
C LYS A 323 1.55 6.35 16.24
N HIS A 324 2.83 6.54 16.52
CA HIS A 324 3.32 7.65 17.36
C HIS A 324 3.97 8.78 16.53
N VAL A 325 3.87 8.68 15.20
CA VAL A 325 4.53 9.59 14.26
C VAL A 325 3.51 10.44 13.50
N LEU A 326 2.45 9.80 13.02
CA LEU A 326 1.42 10.43 12.21
C LEU A 326 0.39 11.09 13.12
N PRO A 327 0.18 12.41 13.05
CA PRO A 327 -0.77 13.09 13.92
C PRO A 327 -2.20 12.63 13.62
N THR A 328 -2.93 12.25 14.65
CA THR A 328 -4.35 11.92 14.58
C THR A 328 -5.20 13.13 14.96
N THR A 329 -6.43 13.16 14.45
CA THR A 329 -7.49 14.05 14.90
C THR A 329 -8.44 13.29 15.83
N ARG A 330 -9.30 14.00 16.53
CA ARG A 330 -10.34 13.37 17.37
C ARG A 330 -11.24 12.38 16.61
N TRP A 331 -11.43 12.55 15.30
CA TRP A 331 -12.23 11.63 14.48
C TRP A 331 -11.45 10.35 14.15
N ASP A 332 -10.14 10.46 13.98
CA ASP A 332 -9.28 9.28 13.82
C ASP A 332 -9.19 8.50 15.13
N ASP A 333 -9.10 9.21 16.27
CA ASP A 333 -9.12 8.59 17.60
C ASP A 333 -10.46 7.89 17.89
N ASP A 334 -11.59 8.51 17.51
CA ASP A 334 -12.93 7.91 17.63
C ASP A 334 -13.08 6.67 16.75
N LEU A 335 -12.61 6.74 15.50
CA LEU A 335 -12.56 5.59 14.59
C LEU A 335 -11.73 4.45 15.20
N ASN A 336 -10.55 4.75 15.71
CA ASN A 336 -9.64 3.76 16.31
C ASN A 336 -10.24 3.12 17.57
N ALA A 337 -10.85 3.92 18.45
CA ALA A 337 -11.49 3.44 19.69
C ALA A 337 -12.65 2.48 19.43
N HIS A 338 -13.35 2.63 18.31
CA HIS A 338 -14.47 1.79 17.90
C HIS A 338 -14.10 0.72 16.86
N HIS A 339 -12.83 0.66 16.45
CA HIS A 339 -12.34 -0.39 15.57
C HIS A 339 -12.33 -1.75 16.28
N LEU A 340 -12.48 -2.84 15.52
CA LEU A 340 -12.46 -4.20 16.09
C LEU A 340 -11.12 -4.54 16.76
N LEU A 341 -10.04 -3.97 16.23
CA LEU A 341 -8.68 -4.10 16.73
C LEU A 341 -8.07 -2.69 16.82
N PRO A 342 -8.31 -1.96 17.92
CA PRO A 342 -7.69 -0.66 18.13
C PRO A 342 -6.17 -0.76 17.99
N ASP A 343 -5.56 0.26 17.41
CA ASP A 343 -4.12 0.42 17.17
C ASP A 343 -3.47 -0.56 16.18
N PHE A 344 -4.22 -1.53 15.64
CA PHE A 344 -3.72 -2.41 14.60
C PHE A 344 -3.66 -1.65 13.27
N GLN A 345 -2.53 -1.63 12.56
CA GLN A 345 -2.40 -0.94 11.26
C GLN A 345 -2.69 0.59 11.28
N PRO A 346 -1.94 1.37 12.08
CA PRO A 346 -2.14 2.82 12.24
C PRO A 346 -2.11 3.63 10.93
N LEU A 347 -1.23 3.31 9.97
CA LEU A 347 -1.18 4.04 8.70
C LEU A 347 -2.42 3.75 7.84
N GLU A 348 -2.95 2.52 7.88
CA GLU A 348 -4.06 2.09 7.02
C GLU A 348 -5.35 2.88 7.31
N TYR A 349 -5.62 3.23 8.56
CA TYR A 349 -6.76 4.08 8.94
C TYR A 349 -6.72 5.46 8.30
N LEU A 350 -5.52 5.97 8.06
CA LEU A 350 -5.32 7.34 7.65
C LEU A 350 -5.31 7.49 6.12
N VAL A 351 -5.11 6.41 5.35
CA VAL A 351 -4.84 6.51 3.90
C VAL A 351 -5.74 5.67 3.00
N THR A 352 -6.48 4.68 3.52
CA THR A 352 -7.16 3.69 2.66
C THR A 352 -8.63 3.97 2.44
N GLY A 353 -9.14 3.50 1.30
CA GLY A 353 -10.52 3.69 0.87
C GLY A 353 -11.57 3.08 1.78
N ARG A 354 -11.20 2.20 2.72
CA ARG A 354 -12.12 1.72 3.76
C ARG A 354 -12.44 2.79 4.81
N TYR A 355 -11.48 3.67 5.10
CA TYR A 355 -11.58 4.61 6.23
C TYR A 355 -11.72 6.07 5.81
N LEU A 356 -11.36 6.46 4.56
CA LEU A 356 -11.58 7.85 4.11
C LEU A 356 -13.06 8.27 4.20
N GLY A 357 -13.97 7.40 3.76
CA GLY A 357 -15.42 7.62 3.89
C GLY A 357 -15.90 7.64 5.35
N GLU A 358 -15.29 6.82 6.22
CA GLU A 358 -15.65 6.76 7.64
C GLU A 358 -15.22 8.02 8.40
N ILE A 359 -14.01 8.52 8.15
CA ILE A 359 -13.56 9.81 8.70
C ILE A 359 -14.48 10.93 8.23
N PHE A 360 -14.86 10.94 6.96
CA PHE A 360 -15.82 11.92 6.46
C PHE A 360 -17.15 11.82 7.21
N ARG A 361 -17.69 10.62 7.38
CA ARG A 361 -18.94 10.36 8.13
C ARG A 361 -18.88 10.90 9.56
N LEU A 362 -17.81 10.61 10.30
CA LEU A 362 -17.63 11.07 11.68
C LEU A 362 -17.58 12.60 11.79
N ILE A 363 -16.90 13.27 10.84
CA ILE A 363 -16.89 14.74 10.77
C ILE A 363 -18.29 15.29 10.48
N LEU A 364 -19.05 14.66 9.57
CA LEU A 364 -20.43 15.08 9.27
C LEU A 364 -21.36 14.89 10.46
N LEU A 365 -21.25 13.79 11.21
CA LEU A 365 -22.05 13.55 12.42
C LEU A 365 -21.81 14.65 13.46
N GLU A 366 -20.56 15.02 13.70
CA GLU A 366 -20.25 16.13 14.61
C GLU A 366 -20.81 17.44 14.04
N ALA A 367 -20.55 17.75 12.76
CA ALA A 367 -21.01 19.00 12.13
C ALA A 367 -22.54 19.18 12.19
N VAL A 368 -23.33 18.11 12.01
CA VAL A 368 -24.79 18.13 12.17
C VAL A 368 -25.15 18.46 13.62
N SER A 369 -24.49 17.78 14.57
CA SER A 369 -24.78 17.88 16.01
C SER A 369 -24.42 19.23 16.61
N VAL A 370 -23.24 19.77 16.30
CA VAL A 370 -22.68 20.91 17.04
C VAL A 370 -22.74 22.22 16.25
N ALA A 371 -22.77 22.14 14.92
CA ALA A 371 -22.69 23.29 14.02
C ALA A 371 -23.95 23.50 13.17
N GLY A 372 -24.92 22.56 13.24
CA GLY A 372 -26.19 22.66 12.54
C GLY A 372 -26.08 22.40 11.03
N LEU A 373 -25.11 21.59 10.58
CA LEU A 373 -25.06 21.09 9.21
C LEU A 373 -26.40 20.42 8.88
N PHE A 374 -26.90 20.64 7.67
CA PHE A 374 -28.23 20.21 7.23
C PHE A 374 -29.38 20.72 8.13
N GLY A 375 -29.17 21.80 8.87
CA GLY A 375 -30.17 22.35 9.79
C GLY A 375 -30.26 21.57 11.10
N GLY A 376 -29.28 20.72 11.40
CA GLY A 376 -29.29 19.80 12.54
C GLY A 376 -30.03 18.48 12.25
N GLU A 377 -30.46 18.27 11.01
CA GLU A 377 -31.05 17.00 10.60
C GLU A 377 -29.96 16.01 10.20
N PHE A 378 -29.98 14.82 10.82
CA PHE A 378 -29.14 13.70 10.39
C PHE A 378 -29.71 13.06 9.11
N PRO A 379 -28.95 13.05 8.00
CA PRO A 379 -29.28 12.23 6.83
C PRO A 379 -29.47 10.76 7.21
N GLN A 380 -30.37 10.07 6.50
CA GLN A 380 -30.62 8.65 6.77
C GLN A 380 -29.36 7.81 6.59
N TYR A 381 -29.21 6.78 7.44
CA TYR A 381 -28.09 5.84 7.46
C TYR A 381 -26.72 6.43 7.83
N LEU A 382 -26.60 7.75 7.99
CA LEU A 382 -25.34 8.40 8.33
C LEU A 382 -24.85 8.03 9.74
N ASP A 383 -25.77 7.65 10.63
CA ASP A 383 -25.49 7.20 12.00
C ASP A 383 -24.88 5.80 12.08
N ASP A 384 -25.10 4.97 11.05
CA ASP A 384 -24.53 3.62 10.98
C ASP A 384 -23.05 3.67 10.51
N PRO A 385 -22.10 2.98 11.19
CA PRO A 385 -20.70 2.94 10.79
C PRO A 385 -20.49 2.37 9.38
N TYR A 386 -19.51 2.92 8.65
CA TYR A 386 -19.09 2.50 7.30
C TYR A 386 -20.18 2.58 6.22
N THR A 387 -21.24 3.35 6.41
CA THR A 387 -22.27 3.56 5.37
C THR A 387 -21.88 4.59 4.32
N LEU A 388 -20.97 5.49 4.66
CA LEU A 388 -20.48 6.51 3.73
C LEU A 388 -19.30 5.96 2.92
N ASP A 389 -19.56 5.59 1.67
CA ASP A 389 -18.55 5.09 0.74
C ASP A 389 -17.58 6.21 0.30
N THR A 390 -16.28 5.90 0.26
CA THR A 390 -15.23 6.76 -0.32
C THR A 390 -15.57 7.24 -1.74
N ARG A 391 -16.38 6.49 -2.51
CA ARG A 391 -16.91 6.94 -3.80
C ARG A 391 -17.68 8.26 -3.70
N LEU A 392 -18.42 8.53 -2.63
CA LEU A 392 -19.14 9.80 -2.47
C LEU A 392 -18.19 10.99 -2.37
N LEU A 393 -17.04 10.83 -1.71
CA LEU A 393 -16.01 11.88 -1.67
C LEU A 393 -15.43 12.13 -3.07
N ALA A 394 -15.22 11.07 -3.84
CA ALA A 394 -14.76 11.18 -5.23
C ALA A 394 -15.81 11.89 -6.12
N ASP A 395 -17.10 11.58 -5.96
CA ASP A 395 -18.18 12.25 -6.69
C ASP A 395 -18.19 13.76 -6.41
N PHE A 396 -17.97 14.18 -5.15
CA PHE A 396 -17.82 15.60 -4.80
C PHE A 396 -16.62 16.27 -5.47
N GLN A 397 -15.49 15.57 -5.62
CA GLN A 397 -14.30 16.13 -6.27
C GLN A 397 -14.38 16.15 -7.79
N LEU A 398 -15.14 15.24 -8.40
CA LEU A 398 -15.36 15.18 -9.84
C LEU A 398 -16.39 16.21 -10.33
N ASP A 399 -17.35 16.59 -9.48
CA ASP A 399 -18.36 17.58 -9.83
C ASP A 399 -17.77 19.00 -9.80
N THR A 400 -17.33 19.47 -10.95
CA THR A 400 -16.80 20.83 -11.13
C THR A 400 -17.89 21.87 -11.37
N SER A 401 -19.18 21.48 -11.35
CA SER A 401 -20.27 22.42 -11.56
C SER A 401 -20.41 23.37 -10.36
N PRO A 402 -20.77 24.66 -10.58
CA PRO A 402 -21.01 25.60 -9.49
C PRO A 402 -22.09 25.13 -8.49
N SER A 403 -23.02 24.30 -8.97
CA SER A 403 -24.15 23.78 -8.20
C SER A 403 -23.87 22.47 -7.45
N LEU A 404 -22.79 21.76 -7.78
CA LEU A 404 -22.48 20.42 -7.30
C LEU A 404 -23.68 19.45 -7.45
N ALA A 405 -24.40 19.54 -8.57
CA ALA A 405 -25.69 18.86 -8.75
C ALA A 405 -25.58 17.33 -8.82
N ALA A 406 -24.54 16.80 -9.47
CA ALA A 406 -24.31 15.37 -9.59
C ALA A 406 -23.87 14.79 -8.24
N ALA A 407 -22.92 15.45 -7.57
CA ALA A 407 -22.47 15.07 -6.23
C ALA A 407 -23.62 15.13 -5.20
N ARG A 408 -24.42 16.19 -5.23
CA ARG A 408 -25.64 16.32 -4.41
C ARG A 408 -26.62 15.19 -4.66
N SER A 409 -26.85 14.82 -5.92
CA SER A 409 -27.76 13.72 -6.28
C SER A 409 -27.25 12.38 -5.74
N SER A 410 -25.95 12.10 -5.92
CA SER A 410 -25.29 10.89 -5.39
C SER A 410 -25.40 10.82 -3.86
N PHE A 411 -25.06 11.92 -3.18
CA PHE A 411 -25.14 12.02 -1.72
C PHE A 411 -26.56 11.83 -1.19
N LEU A 412 -27.57 12.51 -1.75
CA LEU A 412 -28.96 12.40 -1.29
C LEU A 412 -29.60 11.05 -1.64
N SER A 413 -29.09 10.36 -2.67
CA SER A 413 -29.51 8.99 -3.00
C SER A 413 -29.04 8.00 -1.92
N ALA A 414 -27.79 8.13 -1.47
CA ALA A 414 -27.22 7.29 -0.41
C ALA A 414 -27.72 7.68 0.99
N HIS A 415 -27.83 8.97 1.25
CA HIS A 415 -28.13 9.57 2.56
C HIS A 415 -29.23 10.65 2.43
N PRO A 416 -30.50 10.25 2.22
CA PRO A 416 -31.60 11.19 2.06
C PRO A 416 -31.92 11.94 3.35
N LEU A 417 -32.27 13.22 3.23
CA LEU A 417 -32.87 14.02 4.30
C LEU A 417 -34.38 13.72 4.38
N ARG A 418 -34.88 13.34 5.55
CA ARG A 418 -36.30 13.00 5.79
C ARG A 418 -37.22 14.19 5.55
N SER A 419 -36.75 15.41 5.82
CA SER A 419 -37.51 16.64 5.54
C SER A 419 -37.72 16.89 4.04
N GLY A 420 -37.03 16.17 3.14
CA GLY A 420 -37.00 16.47 1.71
C GLY A 420 -36.21 17.75 1.38
N ARG A 421 -35.56 18.34 2.38
CA ARG A 421 -34.76 19.56 2.22
C ARG A 421 -33.61 19.34 1.25
N VAL A 422 -33.33 20.35 0.45
CA VAL A 422 -32.13 20.40 -0.39
C VAL A 422 -30.98 21.07 0.39
N PRO A 423 -29.78 20.47 0.47
CA PRO A 423 -28.61 21.10 1.05
C PRO A 423 -28.31 22.47 0.40
N ARG A 424 -27.95 23.46 1.21
CA ARG A 424 -27.57 24.80 0.73
C ARG A 424 -26.25 24.73 -0.07
N PRO A 425 -26.00 25.68 -0.99
CA PRO A 425 -24.72 25.76 -1.71
C PRO A 425 -23.48 25.75 -0.79
N ASP A 426 -23.53 26.46 0.35
CA ASP A 426 -22.43 26.46 1.32
C ASP A 426 -22.21 25.10 2.00
N GLU A 427 -23.29 24.35 2.25
CA GLU A 427 -23.19 23.00 2.82
C GLU A 427 -22.54 22.05 1.80
N LEU A 428 -22.92 22.14 0.52
CA LEU A 428 -22.30 21.33 -0.54
C LEU A 428 -20.83 21.70 -0.76
N ARG A 429 -20.48 22.99 -0.72
CA ARG A 429 -19.09 23.44 -0.76
C ARG A 429 -18.28 22.89 0.41
N PHE A 430 -18.83 22.93 1.62
CA PHE A 430 -18.20 22.33 2.79
C PHE A 430 -17.94 20.83 2.59
N LEU A 431 -18.90 20.06 2.09
CA LEU A 431 -18.73 18.63 1.80
C LEU A 431 -17.60 18.38 0.78
N ARG A 432 -17.56 19.18 -0.30
CA ARG A 432 -16.52 19.10 -1.32
C ARG A 432 -15.13 19.42 -0.77
N ASP A 433 -15.01 20.54 -0.06
CA ASP A 433 -13.73 21.02 0.47
C ASP A 433 -13.20 20.05 1.53
N LEU A 434 -14.09 19.53 2.38
CA LEU A 434 -13.75 18.50 3.36
C LEU A 434 -13.34 17.18 2.69
N SER A 435 -14.04 16.74 1.64
CA SER A 435 -13.65 15.55 0.85
C SER A 435 -12.24 15.68 0.31
N LYS A 436 -11.89 16.87 -0.22
CA LYS A 436 -10.54 17.17 -0.71
C LYS A 436 -9.50 17.18 0.41
N LEU A 437 -9.79 17.82 1.54
CA LEU A 437 -8.87 17.87 2.70
C LEU A 437 -8.53 16.47 3.23
N ILE A 438 -9.52 15.58 3.34
CA ILE A 438 -9.32 14.19 3.78
C ILE A 438 -8.41 13.44 2.80
N ALA A 439 -8.66 13.58 1.49
CA ALA A 439 -7.85 12.93 0.45
C ALA A 439 -6.41 13.49 0.40
N ASP A 440 -6.24 14.81 0.48
CA ASP A 440 -4.92 15.45 0.49
C ASP A 440 -4.13 15.07 1.76
N ARG A 441 -4.77 15.01 2.93
CA ARG A 441 -4.15 14.53 4.17
C ARG A 441 -3.65 13.09 4.04
N ALA A 442 -4.49 12.20 3.49
CA ALA A 442 -4.11 10.83 3.20
C ALA A 442 -2.90 10.76 2.23
N ALA A 443 -2.88 11.60 1.20
CA ALA A 443 -1.77 11.70 0.26
C ALA A 443 -0.47 12.20 0.91
N VAL A 444 -0.55 13.14 1.87
CA VAL A 444 0.61 13.60 2.67
C VAL A 444 1.18 12.45 3.48
N TYR A 445 0.37 11.73 4.26
CA TYR A 445 0.84 10.62 5.08
C TYR A 445 1.46 9.50 4.26
N LEU A 446 0.84 9.16 3.12
CA LEU A 446 1.39 8.19 2.21
C LEU A 446 2.73 8.65 1.61
N ALA A 447 2.82 9.90 1.14
CA ALA A 447 4.07 10.45 0.61
C ALA A 447 5.20 10.44 1.64
N VAL A 448 4.90 10.78 2.89
CA VAL A 448 5.85 10.72 4.02
C VAL A 448 6.31 9.29 4.28
N ALA A 449 5.40 8.32 4.31
CA ALA A 449 5.73 6.92 4.53
C ALA A 449 6.58 6.33 3.39
N LEU A 450 6.26 6.66 2.13
CA LEU A 450 7.02 6.22 0.97
C LEU A 450 8.39 6.90 0.87
N HIS A 451 8.47 8.20 1.17
CA HIS A 451 9.75 8.92 1.23
C HIS A 451 10.68 8.31 2.28
N ALA A 452 10.16 8.02 3.48
CA ALA A 452 10.94 7.36 4.53
C ALA A 452 11.48 6.00 4.06
N LEU A 453 10.66 5.20 3.39
CA LEU A 453 11.05 3.87 2.90
C LEU A 453 12.10 3.98 1.79
N TRP A 454 11.95 4.95 0.88
CA TRP A 454 12.92 5.24 -0.17
C TRP A 454 14.27 5.69 0.39
N VAL A 455 14.28 6.56 1.42
CA VAL A 455 15.52 7.00 2.08
C VAL A 455 16.24 5.81 2.71
N VAL A 456 15.54 5.00 3.52
CA VAL A 456 16.14 3.80 4.16
C VAL A 456 16.74 2.85 3.11
N ARG A 457 16.02 2.63 2.00
CA ARG A 457 16.51 1.81 0.89
C ARG A 457 17.75 2.42 0.25
N THR A 458 17.74 3.71 -0.04
CA THR A 458 18.82 4.39 -0.75
C THR A 458 20.11 4.42 0.09
N GLU A 459 20.00 4.68 1.38
CA GLU A 459 21.14 4.63 2.31
C GLU A 459 21.69 3.21 2.50
N ALA A 460 20.83 2.20 2.51
CA ALA A 460 21.27 0.81 2.59
C ALA A 460 22.10 0.41 1.36
N GLU A 461 21.70 0.86 0.19
CA GLU A 461 22.42 0.60 -1.07
C GLU A 461 23.80 1.28 -1.07
N THR A 462 23.88 2.56 -0.69
CA THR A 462 25.17 3.29 -0.62
C THR A 462 26.11 2.69 0.42
N SER A 463 25.59 2.21 1.55
CA SER A 463 26.38 1.54 2.59
C SER A 463 26.91 0.17 2.14
N SER A 464 26.22 -0.48 1.20
CA SER A 464 26.61 -1.79 0.66
C SER A 464 27.59 -1.69 -0.52
N SER A 465 27.63 -0.56 -1.24
CA SER A 465 28.51 -0.32 -2.39
C SER A 465 29.89 0.18 -1.94
N SER A 466 30.78 -0.73 -1.52
CA SER A 466 32.17 -0.41 -1.16
C SER A 466 33.16 -0.46 -2.35
N SER A 467 32.68 -0.42 -3.60
CA SER A 467 33.52 -0.50 -4.81
C SER A 467 33.43 0.79 -5.64
N PRO A 468 34.51 1.24 -6.30
CA PRO A 468 34.44 2.36 -7.25
C PRO A 468 33.49 1.98 -8.39
N PRO A 469 32.79 2.96 -9.02
CA PRO A 469 31.96 2.67 -10.19
C PRO A 469 32.83 2.09 -11.30
N SER A 470 32.55 0.85 -11.70
CA SER A 470 33.17 0.20 -12.86
C SER A 470 32.64 0.83 -14.16
N GLU A 471 33.54 1.10 -15.11
CA GLU A 471 33.26 1.74 -16.42
C GLU A 471 32.45 0.87 -17.41
N ASP A 472 31.90 -0.26 -16.99
CA ASP A 472 31.10 -1.13 -17.86
C ASP A 472 29.60 -0.75 -17.84
N GLY A 473 29.24 0.26 -18.63
CA GLY A 473 28.14 0.24 -19.60
C GLY A 473 26.67 -0.05 -19.20
N ALA A 474 26.30 -0.23 -17.93
CA ALA A 474 24.90 -0.40 -17.52
C ALA A 474 24.59 0.10 -16.09
N THR A 475 25.23 1.19 -15.65
CA THR A 475 24.92 1.85 -14.38
C THR A 475 23.63 2.66 -14.50
N GLY A 476 22.49 1.96 -14.43
CA GLY A 476 21.20 2.62 -14.21
C GLY A 476 21.30 3.50 -12.96
N ASN A 477 20.88 4.75 -13.09
CA ASN A 477 20.97 5.77 -12.05
C ASN A 477 20.31 5.25 -10.75
N HIS A 478 21.08 4.69 -9.81
CA HIS A 478 20.57 4.02 -8.59
C HIS A 478 19.69 4.92 -7.70
N HIS A 479 19.72 6.24 -7.98
CA HIS A 479 18.96 7.28 -7.32
C HIS A 479 17.54 7.47 -7.87
N GLN A 480 17.26 7.02 -9.10
CA GLN A 480 15.91 7.07 -9.66
C GLN A 480 15.16 5.77 -9.37
N VAL A 481 14.12 5.87 -8.55
CA VAL A 481 13.32 4.73 -8.10
C VAL A 481 11.89 4.88 -8.60
N THR A 482 11.43 3.88 -9.36
CA THR A 482 10.01 3.71 -9.63
C THR A 482 9.34 2.94 -8.49
N ILE A 483 8.22 3.46 -8.01
CA ILE A 483 7.26 2.79 -7.12
C ILE A 483 6.10 2.31 -7.97
N ALA A 484 5.97 0.99 -8.11
CA ALA A 484 4.88 0.36 -8.83
C ALA A 484 3.57 0.43 -8.03
N CYS A 485 2.55 1.08 -8.57
CA CYS A 485 1.29 1.35 -7.88
C CYS A 485 0.15 0.48 -8.43
N ASN A 486 -0.63 -0.10 -7.53
CA ASN A 486 -1.88 -0.80 -7.83
C ASN A 486 -2.92 -0.52 -6.74
N GLY A 487 -4.21 -0.69 -7.06
CA GLY A 487 -5.32 -0.50 -6.12
C GLY A 487 -6.19 0.71 -6.43
N THR A 488 -7.46 0.62 -6.00
CA THR A 488 -8.53 1.49 -6.46
C THR A 488 -8.36 2.96 -6.07
N ILE A 489 -7.67 3.29 -4.98
CA ILE A 489 -7.49 4.69 -4.57
C ILE A 489 -6.45 5.37 -5.45
N VAL A 490 -5.27 4.78 -5.62
CA VAL A 490 -4.25 5.34 -6.52
C VAL A 490 -4.67 5.32 -7.98
N GLU A 491 -5.50 4.35 -8.38
CA GLU A 491 -5.96 4.20 -9.76
C GLU A 491 -7.13 5.12 -10.11
N LYS A 492 -8.15 5.20 -9.23
CA LYS A 492 -9.47 5.76 -9.59
C LYS A 492 -9.86 6.99 -8.78
N TYR A 493 -9.27 7.23 -7.62
CA TYR A 493 -9.64 8.39 -6.82
C TYR A 493 -9.13 9.68 -7.49
N PRO A 494 -10.00 10.69 -7.70
CA PRO A 494 -9.64 11.89 -8.46
C PRO A 494 -8.42 12.60 -7.90
N GLY A 495 -7.38 12.77 -8.72
CA GLY A 495 -6.18 13.53 -8.36
C GLY A 495 -5.28 12.93 -7.27
N PHE A 496 -5.65 11.82 -6.62
CA PHE A 496 -4.94 11.29 -5.44
C PHE A 496 -3.47 10.96 -5.74
N ARG A 497 -3.21 10.19 -6.82
CA ARG A 497 -1.84 9.82 -7.22
C ARG A 497 -0.99 11.06 -7.55
N ALA A 498 -1.57 12.04 -8.23
CA ALA A 498 -0.86 13.27 -8.59
C ALA A 498 -0.55 14.11 -7.34
N ALA A 499 -1.48 14.23 -6.40
CA ALA A 499 -1.27 14.91 -5.13
C ALA A 499 -0.16 14.22 -4.30
N CYS A 500 -0.24 12.88 -4.17
CA CYS A 500 0.78 12.10 -3.47
C CYS A 500 2.16 12.25 -4.11
N GLN A 501 2.26 12.22 -5.45
CA GLN A 501 3.51 12.47 -6.17
C GLN A 501 4.03 13.88 -5.88
N GLY A 502 3.17 14.91 -5.87
CA GLY A 502 3.58 16.28 -5.57
C GLY A 502 4.15 16.45 -4.17
N PHE A 503 3.57 15.80 -3.16
CA PHE A 503 4.12 15.79 -1.80
C PHE A 503 5.43 15.02 -1.71
N LEU A 504 5.55 13.90 -2.44
CA LEU A 504 6.77 13.12 -2.52
C LEU A 504 7.92 13.91 -3.18
N ASP A 505 7.63 14.58 -4.30
CA ASP A 505 8.59 15.48 -4.98
C ASP A 505 9.07 16.59 -4.02
N ARG A 506 8.15 17.17 -3.25
CA ARG A 506 8.48 18.20 -2.25
C ARG A 506 9.39 17.65 -1.15
N LEU A 507 9.10 16.47 -0.61
CA LEU A 507 9.92 15.80 0.39
C LEU A 507 11.34 15.53 -0.13
N CYS A 508 11.49 15.04 -1.37
CA CYS A 508 12.78 14.80 -2.00
C CYS A 508 13.60 16.10 -2.18
N HIS A 509 12.95 17.20 -2.56
CA HIS A 509 13.63 18.50 -2.65
C HIS A 509 14.07 19.03 -1.28
N LEU A 510 13.22 18.87 -0.26
CA LEU A 510 13.52 19.31 1.10
C LEU A 510 14.67 18.49 1.73
N SER A 511 14.67 17.18 1.55
CA SER A 511 15.74 16.30 2.08
C SER A 511 17.11 16.60 1.43
N SER A 512 17.16 16.78 0.11
CA SER A 512 18.41 17.13 -0.60
C SER A 512 18.98 18.51 -0.22
N SER A 513 18.13 19.50 -0.01
CA SER A 513 18.58 20.84 0.44
C SER A 513 19.16 20.82 1.87
N SER A 514 18.57 20.04 2.78
CA SER A 514 19.08 19.91 4.15
C SER A 514 20.50 19.37 4.20
N THR A 515 20.82 18.37 3.37
CA THR A 515 22.17 17.79 3.25
C THR A 515 23.22 18.74 2.66
N SER A 516 22.80 19.71 1.84
CA SER A 516 23.71 20.71 1.25
C SER A 516 24.09 21.84 2.21
N SER A 517 23.28 22.07 3.25
CA SER A 517 23.49 23.14 4.24
C SER A 517 24.40 22.74 5.41
N SER A 518 24.79 21.46 5.51
CA SER A 518 25.56 20.90 6.63
C SER A 518 27.07 20.71 6.37
N SER A 519 27.63 21.30 5.31
CA SER A 519 29.09 21.30 5.08
C SER A 519 29.76 22.46 5.87
N PRO A 520 30.65 22.20 6.84
CA PRO A 520 31.34 23.25 7.57
C PRO A 520 32.51 23.78 6.72
N THR A 521 32.33 24.95 6.12
CA THR A 521 33.48 25.78 5.68
C THR A 521 34.07 26.46 6.92
N SER A 522 35.00 25.78 7.60
CA SER A 522 35.84 26.40 8.62
C SER A 522 37.08 27.03 7.96
N SER A 523 37.03 28.33 7.71
CA SER A 523 38.23 29.16 7.55
C SER A 523 38.25 30.13 8.74
N PRO A 524 39.31 30.18 9.55
CA PRO A 524 39.35 31.10 10.68
C PRO A 524 39.52 32.54 10.16
N PRO A 525 38.85 33.56 10.75
CA PRO A 525 39.12 34.94 10.41
C PRO A 525 40.50 35.33 10.94
N ARG A 526 41.33 35.93 10.07
CA ARG A 526 42.56 36.61 10.48
C ARG A 526 42.20 37.87 11.26
N GLU A 527 42.79 38.01 12.44
CA GLU A 527 42.86 39.26 13.19
C GLU A 527 43.52 40.36 12.34
N GLY A 528 42.90 41.55 12.35
CA GLY A 528 43.39 42.73 11.65
C GLY A 528 42.68 43.99 12.12
N ARG A 529 43.25 44.59 13.18
CA ARG A 529 43.26 46.00 13.62
C ARG A 529 42.07 46.93 13.36
N GLU A 530 41.64 47.53 14.47
CA GLU A 530 40.94 48.81 14.61
C GLU A 530 41.48 49.91 13.68
N GLU A 531 40.56 50.69 13.09
CA GLU A 531 40.68 52.15 13.09
C GLU A 531 39.31 52.84 12.99
N ASP A 532 39.25 53.93 13.72
CA ASP A 532 38.14 54.80 14.15
C ASP A 532 37.55 55.66 13.01
N ARG A 533 36.23 55.90 12.98
CA ARG A 533 35.62 57.22 12.76
C ARG A 533 34.08 57.25 12.80
N ARG A 534 33.59 58.30 13.47
CA ARG A 534 32.21 58.69 13.78
C ARG A 534 31.51 59.49 12.67
N ASP A 535 30.18 59.58 12.83
CA ASP A 535 29.25 60.67 12.44
C ASP A 535 28.91 60.85 10.93
N PHE A 536 27.73 61.30 10.45
CA PHE A 536 26.59 62.08 10.99
C PHE A 536 25.36 61.94 10.03
N GLY A 537 24.12 62.12 10.54
CA GLY A 537 22.95 62.77 9.88
C GLY A 537 22.22 62.05 8.72
N ALA A 538 20.93 61.71 8.78
CA ALA A 538 19.68 62.50 8.91
C ALA A 538 19.07 62.98 7.57
N GLY A 539 17.77 62.69 7.40
CA GLY A 539 16.83 63.30 6.44
C GLY A 539 16.57 62.48 5.17
N ASP A 540 15.39 62.44 4.56
CA ASP A 540 14.03 62.91 4.87
C ASP A 540 13.11 62.27 3.79
N GLY A 541 11.80 62.42 3.94
CA GLY A 541 10.71 61.75 3.23
C GLY A 541 10.77 61.62 1.70
N LEU A 542 9.92 60.74 1.15
CA LEU A 542 8.69 61.24 0.51
C LEU A 542 7.64 60.14 0.25
N VAL A 543 6.42 60.63 0.28
CA VAL A 543 5.08 60.02 0.14
C VAL A 543 4.84 59.44 -1.25
N GLY A 544 4.03 58.38 -1.33
CA GLY A 544 3.38 57.93 -2.57
C GLY A 544 2.39 56.79 -2.33
N HIS A 545 1.12 57.15 -2.14
CA HIS A 545 -0.03 56.26 -1.94
C HIS A 545 -0.82 56.22 -3.25
N VAL A 546 -1.08 55.04 -3.84
CA VAL A 546 -2.23 54.79 -4.73
C VAL A 546 -2.61 53.30 -4.64
N ASP A 547 -3.90 53.08 -4.45
CA ASP A 547 -4.63 51.82 -4.33
C ASP A 547 -4.85 51.04 -5.66
N ASP A 548 -5.42 49.85 -5.47
CA ASP A 548 -6.38 49.13 -6.32
C ASP A 548 -5.93 48.03 -7.31
N ALA A 549 -6.18 46.80 -6.85
CA ALA A 549 -7.18 45.83 -7.38
C ALA A 549 -7.02 45.10 -8.72
N ALA A 550 -7.26 43.78 -8.63
CA ALA A 550 -7.81 42.83 -9.64
C ALA A 550 -6.93 42.51 -10.87
N ALA A 551 -7.02 41.40 -11.58
CA ALA A 551 -7.59 40.04 -11.48
C ALA A 551 -7.17 39.34 -12.79
N ASP A 552 -7.11 38.00 -12.81
CA ASP A 552 -6.98 37.11 -13.99
C ASP A 552 -5.69 37.26 -14.85
N SER A 553 -5.11 36.23 -15.46
CA SER A 553 -5.70 35.09 -16.17
C SER A 553 -4.66 33.97 -16.40
N ASP A 554 -5.14 32.73 -16.50
CA ASP A 554 -4.50 31.62 -17.24
C ASP A 554 -4.05 32.03 -18.65
N PRO A 555 -3.15 31.25 -19.29
CA PRO A 555 -3.57 30.69 -20.57
C PRO A 555 -3.17 29.23 -20.79
N CYS A 556 -4.18 28.42 -21.09
CA CYS A 556 -4.04 27.26 -21.96
C CYS A 556 -3.92 27.75 -23.42
N GLY A 557 -2.88 27.33 -24.13
CA GLY A 557 -2.68 27.64 -25.54
C GLY A 557 -1.65 26.73 -26.19
N THR A 558 -2.14 25.81 -27.02
CA THR A 558 -1.37 24.91 -27.89
C THR A 558 -0.64 25.70 -28.99
N GLY A 559 0.65 25.41 -29.20
CA GLY A 559 1.42 25.88 -30.35
C GLY A 559 2.86 25.40 -30.29
N GLY A 560 3.24 24.52 -31.22
CA GLY A 560 4.55 23.88 -31.25
C GLY A 560 5.70 24.86 -31.49
N GLY A 561 6.75 24.70 -30.69
CA GLY A 561 8.06 25.34 -30.85
C GLY A 561 9.06 24.58 -30.00
N GLY A 562 10.05 23.96 -30.66
CA GLY A 562 11.09 23.15 -30.01
C GLY A 562 11.92 23.98 -29.05
N GLY A 563 11.68 23.78 -27.75
CA GLY A 563 12.57 24.15 -26.66
C GLY A 563 12.68 22.94 -25.75
N GLY A 564 13.83 22.27 -25.77
CA GLY A 564 14.11 21.15 -24.88
C GLY A 564 14.13 21.62 -23.43
N ALA A 565 12.97 21.63 -22.78
CA ALA A 565 12.90 21.67 -21.34
C ALA A 565 13.54 20.36 -20.83
N GLN A 566 14.75 20.45 -20.28
CA GLN A 566 15.32 19.38 -19.47
C GLN A 566 14.31 19.08 -18.36
N LYS A 567 13.57 17.99 -18.54
CA LYS A 567 12.64 17.45 -17.55
C LYS A 567 13.52 17.09 -16.36
N LYS A 568 13.54 17.90 -15.29
CA LYS A 568 14.28 17.60 -14.06
C LYS A 568 13.97 16.16 -13.67
N GLU A 569 14.99 15.30 -13.64
CA GLU A 569 14.81 13.89 -13.30
C GLU A 569 14.31 13.79 -11.86
N ARG A 570 13.16 13.11 -11.68
CA ARG A 570 12.57 12.89 -10.36
C ARG A 570 13.26 11.72 -9.66
N PRO A 571 13.73 11.87 -8.41
CA PRO A 571 14.34 10.77 -7.67
C PRO A 571 13.38 9.60 -7.44
N VAL A 572 12.08 9.88 -7.24
CA VAL A 572 11.07 8.85 -6.99
C VAL A 572 9.82 9.12 -7.82
N THR A 573 9.29 8.11 -8.50
CA THR A 573 8.09 8.22 -9.33
C THR A 573 7.06 7.14 -9.02
N LEU A 574 5.80 7.54 -8.87
CA LEU A 574 4.64 6.66 -8.71
C LEU A 574 4.08 6.26 -10.09
N GLU A 575 4.32 5.01 -10.50
CA GLU A 575 3.91 4.51 -11.80
C GLU A 575 2.82 3.44 -11.67
N MET A 576 1.74 3.57 -12.44
CA MET A 576 0.66 2.58 -12.38
C MET A 576 1.10 1.28 -13.03
N ALA A 577 0.88 0.18 -12.30
CA ALA A 577 1.10 -1.18 -12.76
C ALA A 577 -0.25 -1.93 -12.75
N PRO A 578 -1.09 -1.73 -13.78
CA PRO A 578 -2.36 -2.44 -13.89
C PRO A 578 -2.12 -3.94 -14.04
N GLU A 579 -3.04 -4.77 -13.54
CA GLU A 579 -2.96 -6.24 -13.61
C GLU A 579 -1.70 -6.84 -12.96
N SER A 580 -1.00 -6.06 -12.15
CA SER A 580 0.35 -6.40 -11.71
C SER A 580 0.44 -7.60 -10.77
N SER A 581 -0.63 -7.98 -10.08
CA SER A 581 -0.67 -9.26 -9.35
C SER A 581 -0.56 -10.46 -10.30
N ILE A 582 -1.24 -10.41 -11.44
CA ILE A 582 -1.25 -11.49 -12.44
C ILE A 582 0.11 -11.56 -13.15
N PHE A 583 0.57 -10.43 -13.65
CA PHE A 583 1.86 -10.35 -14.32
C PHE A 583 3.04 -10.65 -13.39
N GLY A 584 2.99 -10.16 -12.16
CA GLY A 584 3.99 -10.42 -11.14
C GLY A 584 4.09 -11.90 -10.76
N ALA A 585 2.96 -12.58 -10.63
CA ALA A 585 2.94 -14.02 -10.38
C ALA A 585 3.59 -14.82 -11.53
N ALA A 586 3.30 -14.46 -12.79
CA ALA A 586 3.93 -15.07 -13.95
C ALA A 586 5.45 -14.83 -14.00
N VAL A 587 5.88 -13.59 -13.73
CA VAL A 587 7.29 -13.17 -13.73
C VAL A 587 8.07 -13.87 -12.61
N ALA A 588 7.51 -13.96 -11.40
CA ALA A 588 8.16 -14.61 -10.26
C ALA A 588 8.56 -16.07 -10.55
N ARG A 589 7.74 -16.80 -11.31
CA ARG A 589 8.05 -18.17 -11.72
C ARG A 589 9.33 -18.24 -12.53
N ASN A 590 9.57 -17.35 -13.48
CA ASN A 590 10.74 -17.49 -14.37
C ASN A 590 12.07 -17.34 -13.61
N MET A 591 12.09 -16.57 -12.52
CA MET A 591 13.29 -16.38 -11.70
C MET A 591 13.68 -17.62 -10.90
N THR A 592 12.76 -18.55 -10.66
CA THR A 592 13.07 -19.81 -9.98
C THR A 592 13.84 -20.78 -10.88
N LEU A 593 13.60 -20.75 -12.20
CA LEU A 593 14.32 -21.61 -13.15
C LEU A 593 15.80 -21.25 -13.29
N ASP A 594 16.14 -19.96 -13.35
CA ASP A 594 17.53 -19.51 -13.48
C ASP A 594 18.38 -19.92 -12.25
N GLN A 595 17.72 -20.14 -11.10
CA GLN A 595 18.36 -20.61 -9.88
C GLN A 595 18.58 -22.14 -9.87
N GLU A 596 17.71 -22.92 -10.52
CA GLU A 596 17.85 -24.37 -10.66
C GLU A 596 18.79 -24.75 -11.82
N GLY A 597 18.73 -24.05 -12.95
CA GLY A 597 19.56 -24.33 -14.14
C GLY A 597 21.07 -24.12 -13.94
N LYS A 598 21.49 -23.29 -12.97
CA LYS A 598 22.90 -23.17 -12.57
C LYS A 598 23.46 -24.40 -11.84
N LYS A 599 22.60 -25.33 -11.35
CA LYS A 599 23.07 -26.60 -10.75
C LYS A 599 23.46 -27.65 -11.78
N GLU A 600 22.86 -27.65 -12.98
CA GLU A 600 23.10 -28.72 -13.96
C GLU A 600 24.30 -28.45 -14.89
N GLY A 601 24.78 -27.20 -14.98
CA GLY A 601 25.90 -26.82 -15.86
C GLY A 601 27.32 -27.05 -15.33
N LYS A 602 27.52 -27.73 -14.18
CA LYS A 602 28.85 -27.99 -13.61
C LYS A 602 29.16 -29.47 -13.34
N GLY A 603 28.34 -30.40 -13.85
CA GLY A 603 28.43 -31.83 -13.50
C GLY A 603 28.72 -32.79 -14.65
N SER A 604 28.99 -32.33 -15.87
CA SER A 604 29.25 -33.22 -17.02
C SER A 604 30.49 -32.79 -17.81
N ASP A 605 31.65 -32.86 -17.16
CA ASP A 605 32.96 -32.97 -17.82
C ASP A 605 33.95 -33.50 -16.78
N MET A 606 33.80 -34.77 -16.43
CA MET A 606 34.83 -35.69 -15.94
C MET A 606 34.19 -37.05 -15.63
N ALA A 607 34.14 -37.92 -16.64
CA ALA A 607 34.28 -39.37 -16.55
C ALA A 607 34.39 -39.93 -17.97
#